data_AF-A0A0G4PPA8-F1
#
_entry.id   AF-A0A0G4PPA8-F1
#
_cell.length_a   1.000
_cell.length_b   1.000
_cell.length_c   1.000
_cell.angle_alpha   90.00
_cell.angle_beta   90.00
_cell.angle_gamma   90.00
#
_symmetry.space_group_name_H-M   'P 1'
#
loop_
_entity.id
_entity.type
_entity.pdbx_description
1 polymer ?
#
loop_
_entity_poly.entity_id
_entity_poly.type
_entity_poly.pdbx_seq_one_letter_code
_entity_poly.pdbx_strand_id
1 'polypeptide(L)'
;MAGPYMSKIASVGGRPTIPLDVPICAVFLALFIAGAACHMTLLRRNLARGHKFIPSGVTFGFCMSRIVANIMRIAWACHPTNARIAIAAQIFVAAGVLLLFILNLLYVQRMFRAVYPVVGWSRPLSLAFKALYALVVVTIIMVITCVVQSSYTLNPNTLRIDRDIQLYGQTYFAIISFLPLPLLLSILLSPNRKQIQQVGSGSAVAKVFIVGLVGSLLCLGASFRAGTSWMPPRPITDPAWYHSKACFYIFNFTIDISVVAIFFVGRVDQRFWVPNGSSKVRHYRRDENGSPLAAHDERDIESDGSTLSQELGEETK
;
A
#
# COMPACT_ATOMS: atom_id res chain seq x y z
N MET A 1 -0.34 6.20 35.34
CA MET A 1 -0.15 4.94 34.60
C MET A 1 1.33 4.56 34.70
N ALA A 2 1.67 3.45 35.34
CA ALA A 2 3.03 2.89 35.24
C ALA A 2 3.11 2.09 33.93
N GLY A 3 4.16 2.32 33.13
CA GLY A 3 4.37 1.76 31.80
C GLY A 3 5.27 2.67 30.94
N PRO A 4 5.88 2.19 29.84
CA PRO A 4 5.64 0.90 29.18
C PRO A 4 6.37 -0.30 29.79
N TYR A 5 5.72 -1.47 29.72
CA TYR A 5 6.28 -2.77 30.12
C TYR A 5 6.97 -3.44 28.93
N MET A 6 8.12 -4.07 29.19
CA MET A 6 8.82 -4.83 28.17
C MET A 6 8.09 -6.16 27.91
N SER A 7 7.86 -6.49 26.64
CA SER A 7 7.29 -7.79 26.27
C SER A 7 8.17 -8.92 26.79
N LYS A 8 7.54 -9.97 27.35
CA LYS A 8 8.21 -11.23 27.73
C LYS A 8 8.18 -12.27 26.60
N ILE A 9 7.50 -11.95 25.50
CA ILE A 9 7.28 -12.82 24.34
C ILE A 9 8.34 -12.49 23.29
N ALA A 10 8.94 -13.54 22.71
CA ALA A 10 9.84 -13.44 21.58
C ALA A 10 9.11 -12.78 20.39
N SER A 11 9.75 -11.78 19.80
CA SER A 11 9.27 -11.14 18.57
C SER A 11 10.20 -11.48 17.42
N VAL A 12 9.67 -11.42 16.19
CA VAL A 12 10.48 -11.59 14.99
C VAL A 12 11.59 -10.56 14.95
N GLY A 13 12.84 -11.01 14.81
CA GLY A 13 14.03 -10.17 14.87
C GLY A 13 14.60 -9.96 16.27
N GLY A 14 13.89 -10.41 17.30
CA GLY A 14 14.32 -10.35 18.69
C GLY A 14 14.80 -8.97 19.14
N ARG A 15 15.59 -8.98 20.21
CA ARG A 15 16.25 -7.78 20.72
C ARG A 15 17.43 -7.40 19.80
N PRO A 16 17.48 -6.16 19.29
CA PRO A 16 18.58 -5.72 18.45
C PRO A 16 19.88 -5.64 19.24
N THR A 17 21.00 -5.86 18.56
CA THR A 17 22.37 -5.81 19.12
C THR A 17 23.24 -4.96 18.24
N ILE A 18 24.10 -4.14 18.85
CA ILE A 18 25.02 -3.24 18.14
C ILE A 18 25.80 -3.93 17.00
N PRO A 19 26.54 -5.03 17.22
CA PRO A 19 27.43 -5.58 16.19
C PRO A 19 26.72 -6.13 14.95
N LEU A 20 25.42 -6.44 15.04
CA LEU A 20 24.66 -7.03 13.93
C LEU A 20 23.63 -6.06 13.35
N ASP A 21 22.76 -5.49 14.18
CA ASP A 21 21.65 -4.69 13.71
C ASP A 21 22.09 -3.31 13.21
N VAL A 22 23.12 -2.70 13.80
CA VAL A 22 23.57 -1.36 13.38
C VAL A 22 24.14 -1.37 11.96
N PRO A 23 25.09 -2.26 11.59
CA PRO A 23 25.58 -2.32 10.22
C PRO A 23 24.49 -2.67 9.20
N ILE A 24 23.64 -3.65 9.51
CA ILE A 24 22.56 -4.08 8.60
C ILE A 24 21.55 -2.94 8.38
N CYS A 25 21.10 -2.30 9.45
CA CYS A 25 20.19 -1.16 9.35
C CYS A 25 20.84 0.03 8.63
N ALA A 26 22.14 0.29 8.80
CA ALA A 26 22.83 1.37 8.09
C ALA A 26 22.81 1.15 6.55
N VAL A 27 23.00 -0.10 6.10
CA VAL A 27 22.88 -0.45 4.67
C VAL A 27 21.45 -0.23 4.17
N PHE A 28 20.44 -0.76 4.88
CA PHE A 28 19.04 -0.53 4.49
C PHE A 28 18.67 0.95 4.52
N LEU A 29 19.14 1.69 5.52
CA LEU A 29 18.92 3.13 5.63
C LEU A 29 19.45 3.86 4.39
N ALA A 30 20.67 3.57 3.96
CA ALA A 30 21.24 4.13 2.73
C ALA A 30 20.40 3.78 1.48
N LEU A 31 19.96 2.51 1.37
CA LEU A 31 19.13 2.05 0.26
C LEU A 31 17.76 2.76 0.22
N PHE A 32 17.09 2.93 1.37
CA PHE A 32 15.81 3.64 1.43
C PHE A 32 15.96 5.15 1.24
N ILE A 33 17.08 5.76 1.65
CA ILE A 33 17.40 7.16 1.31
C ILE A 33 17.55 7.31 -0.21
N ALA A 34 18.30 6.41 -0.86
CA ALA A 34 18.43 6.42 -2.31
C ALA A 34 17.06 6.20 -3.01
N GLY A 35 16.26 5.24 -2.52
CA GLY A 35 14.91 5.00 -3.00
C GLY A 35 13.99 6.23 -2.86
N ALA A 36 14.03 6.89 -1.71
CA ALA A 36 13.29 8.13 -1.45
C ALA A 36 13.71 9.25 -2.42
N ALA A 37 15.01 9.47 -2.58
CA ALA A 37 15.55 10.47 -3.50
C ALA A 37 15.12 10.19 -4.95
N CYS A 38 15.22 8.93 -5.38
CA CYS A 38 14.81 8.48 -6.72
C CYS A 38 13.32 8.73 -6.98
N HIS A 39 12.42 8.29 -6.09
CA HIS A 39 10.98 8.44 -6.27
C HIS A 39 10.51 9.90 -6.11
N MET A 40 11.15 10.69 -5.24
CA MET A 40 10.89 12.13 -5.13
C MET A 40 11.34 12.88 -6.39
N THR A 41 12.53 12.58 -6.91
CA THR A 41 13.04 13.17 -8.16
C THR A 41 12.13 12.81 -9.32
N LEU A 42 11.67 11.57 -9.38
CA LEU A 42 10.73 11.09 -10.39
C LEU A 42 9.39 11.84 -10.31
N LEU A 43 8.82 11.97 -9.11
CA LEU A 43 7.59 12.72 -8.88
C LEU A 43 7.73 14.17 -9.35
N ARG A 44 8.79 14.88 -8.92
CA ARG A 44 9.03 16.27 -9.31
C ARG A 44 9.18 16.44 -10.82
N ARG A 45 9.97 15.59 -11.48
CA ARG A 45 10.17 15.62 -12.93
C ARG A 45 8.87 15.35 -13.69
N ASN A 46 8.04 14.43 -13.20
CA ASN A 46 6.76 14.12 -13.82
C ASN A 46 5.76 15.27 -13.63
N LEU A 47 5.68 15.87 -12.44
CA LEU A 47 4.85 17.07 -12.21
C LEU A 47 5.28 18.24 -13.10
N ALA A 48 6.58 18.46 -13.27
CA ALA A 48 7.11 19.51 -14.16
C ALA A 48 6.70 19.33 -15.63
N ARG A 49 6.32 18.10 -16.04
CA ARG A 49 5.82 17.78 -17.38
C ARG A 49 4.29 17.65 -17.44
N GLY A 50 3.57 18.08 -16.39
CA GLY A 50 2.12 17.91 -16.28
C GLY A 50 1.65 16.47 -16.04
N HIS A 51 2.57 15.52 -15.86
CA HIS A 51 2.26 14.10 -15.61
C HIS A 51 2.10 13.83 -14.12
N LYS A 52 0.90 14.05 -13.58
CA LYS A 52 0.63 13.77 -12.16
C LYS A 52 0.56 12.25 -11.90
N PHE A 53 1.54 11.70 -11.17
CA PHE A 53 1.54 10.30 -10.74
C PHE A 53 1.74 10.18 -9.23
N ILE A 54 0.63 10.31 -8.49
CA ILE A 54 0.59 10.24 -7.01
C ILE A 54 1.27 8.98 -6.44
N PRO A 55 1.20 7.78 -7.04
CA PRO A 55 1.84 6.60 -6.46
C PRO A 55 3.34 6.73 -6.23
N SER A 56 4.09 7.50 -7.02
CA SER A 56 5.52 7.78 -6.73
C SER A 56 5.71 8.54 -5.41
N GLY A 57 4.80 9.46 -5.09
CA GLY A 57 4.80 10.15 -3.80
C GLY A 57 4.49 9.22 -2.62
N VAL A 58 3.60 8.25 -2.83
CA VAL A 58 3.31 7.21 -1.83
C VAL A 58 4.53 6.31 -1.62
N THR A 59 5.24 5.91 -2.68
CA THR A 59 6.48 5.14 -2.57
C THR A 59 7.60 5.94 -1.89
N PHE A 60 7.68 7.26 -2.11
CA PHE A 60 8.55 8.14 -1.32
C PHE A 60 8.19 8.12 0.16
N GLY A 61 6.91 8.31 0.52
CA GLY A 61 6.45 8.26 1.91
C GLY A 61 6.72 6.90 2.57
N PHE A 62 6.60 5.82 1.81
CA PHE A 62 7.01 4.49 2.23
C PHE A 62 8.52 4.39 2.52
N CYS A 63 9.38 4.95 1.66
CA CYS A 63 10.81 4.97 1.94
C CYS A 63 11.11 5.78 3.22
N MET A 64 10.43 6.90 3.43
CA MET A 64 10.56 7.70 4.66
C MET A 64 10.16 6.91 5.91
N SER A 65 9.08 6.12 5.87
CA SER A 65 8.69 5.29 7.01
C SER A 65 9.74 4.20 7.30
N ARG A 66 10.36 3.62 6.27
CA ARG A 66 11.45 2.64 6.39
C ARG A 66 12.76 3.27 6.90
N ILE A 67 13.05 4.52 6.56
CA ILE A 67 14.17 5.29 7.15
C ILE A 67 13.96 5.41 8.66
N VAL A 68 12.77 5.86 9.09
CA VAL A 68 12.44 5.99 10.52
C VAL A 68 12.49 4.63 11.22
N ALA A 69 11.97 3.56 10.59
CA ALA A 69 12.04 2.21 11.13
C ALA A 69 13.48 1.76 11.41
N ASN A 70 14.41 2.00 10.47
CA ASN A 70 15.82 1.67 10.64
C ASN A 70 16.49 2.53 11.72
N ILE A 71 16.21 3.84 11.78
CA ILE A 71 16.72 4.73 12.83
C ILE A 71 16.25 4.25 14.21
N MET A 72 14.96 3.93 14.37
CA MET A 72 14.41 3.43 15.63
C MET A 72 15.01 2.08 16.01
N ARG A 73 15.27 1.19 15.04
CA ARG A 73 15.92 -0.10 15.26
C ARG A 73 17.37 0.06 15.72
N ILE A 74 18.13 0.99 15.13
CA ILE A 74 19.49 1.36 15.57
C ILE A 74 19.45 1.95 16.98
N ALA A 75 18.56 2.91 17.24
CA ALA A 75 18.41 3.53 18.55
C ALA A 75 18.04 2.48 19.62
N TRP A 76 17.20 1.51 19.29
CA TRP A 76 16.88 0.40 20.19
C TRP A 76 18.09 -0.50 20.45
N ALA A 77 18.96 -0.72 19.47
CA ALA A 77 20.21 -1.48 19.66
C ALA A 77 21.15 -0.77 20.66
N CYS A 78 21.24 0.56 20.60
CA CYS A 78 22.07 1.37 21.48
C CYS A 78 21.44 1.58 22.88
N HIS A 79 20.10 1.59 22.96
CA HIS A 79 19.33 1.79 24.19
C HIS A 79 18.35 0.64 24.43
N PRO A 80 18.87 -0.56 24.72
CA PRO A 80 18.08 -1.79 24.63
C PRO A 80 17.07 -1.95 25.76
N THR A 81 17.14 -1.13 26.82
CA THR A 81 16.19 -1.09 27.94
C THR A 81 15.03 -0.12 27.72
N ASN A 82 15.09 0.75 26.71
CA ASN A 82 14.07 1.74 26.45
C ASN A 82 12.88 1.14 25.68
N ALA A 83 11.84 0.76 26.40
CA ALA A 83 10.65 0.14 25.82
C ALA A 83 9.87 1.07 24.86
N ARG A 84 9.94 2.40 25.03
CA ARG A 84 9.27 3.34 24.09
C ARG A 84 9.87 3.28 22.70
N ILE A 85 11.20 3.22 22.61
CA ILE A 85 11.92 3.09 21.33
C ILE A 85 11.61 1.72 20.69
N ALA A 86 11.57 0.66 21.51
CA ALA A 86 11.22 -0.68 21.03
C ALA A 86 9.82 -0.72 20.40
N ILE A 87 8.81 -0.15 21.08
CA ILE A 87 7.43 -0.08 20.59
C ILE A 87 7.36 0.73 19.29
N ALA A 88 8.00 1.90 19.25
CA ALA A 88 8.04 2.76 18.07
C ALA A 88 8.68 2.02 16.87
N ALA A 89 9.81 1.33 17.09
CA ALA A 89 10.46 0.53 16.06
C ALA A 89 9.52 -0.53 15.46
N GLN A 90 8.79 -1.26 16.30
CA GLN A 90 7.87 -2.30 15.84
C GLN A 90 6.68 -1.73 15.06
N ILE A 91 6.13 -0.59 15.49
CA ILE A 91 5.03 0.08 14.78
C ILE A 91 5.46 0.47 13.36
N PHE A 92 6.61 1.14 13.21
CA PHE A 92 7.09 1.55 11.88
C PHE A 92 7.45 0.36 10.99
N VAL A 93 8.01 -0.72 11.56
CA VAL A 93 8.32 -1.94 10.80
C VAL A 93 7.06 -2.60 10.23
N ALA A 94 5.99 -2.67 11.02
CA ALA A 94 4.74 -3.31 10.64
C ALA A 94 3.88 -2.43 9.71
N ALA A 95 3.76 -1.13 10.00
CA ALA A 95 2.86 -0.24 9.28
C ALA A 95 3.37 0.15 7.88
N GLY A 96 4.70 0.21 7.68
CA GLY A 96 5.28 0.72 6.44
C GLY A 96 4.81 -0.04 5.19
N VAL A 97 4.88 -1.38 5.20
CA VAL A 97 4.60 -2.25 4.04
C VAL A 97 3.17 -2.10 3.47
N LEU A 98 2.23 -1.60 4.28
CA LEU A 98 0.81 -1.50 3.92
C LEU A 98 0.58 -0.52 2.76
N LEU A 99 1.44 0.50 2.65
CA LEU A 99 1.42 1.41 1.50
C LEU A 99 1.68 0.67 0.19
N LEU A 100 2.58 -0.31 0.18
CA LEU A 100 2.88 -1.12 -1.00
C LEU A 100 1.73 -2.07 -1.37
N PHE A 101 0.99 -2.59 -0.38
CA PHE A 101 -0.22 -3.38 -0.64
C PHE A 101 -1.27 -2.56 -1.38
N ILE A 102 -1.53 -1.34 -0.89
CA ILE A 102 -2.47 -0.41 -1.54
C ILE A 102 -2.03 -0.10 -2.96
N LEU A 103 -0.73 0.17 -3.17
CA LEU A 103 -0.20 0.46 -4.51
C LEU A 103 -0.35 -0.71 -5.48
N ASN A 104 0.01 -1.93 -5.06
CA ASN A 104 -0.10 -3.09 -5.94
C ASN A 104 -1.57 -3.42 -6.26
N LEU A 105 -2.47 -3.28 -5.28
CA LEU A 105 -3.91 -3.44 -5.47
C LEU A 105 -4.48 -2.35 -6.40
N LEU A 106 -3.99 -1.11 -6.30
CA LEU A 106 -4.36 -0.04 -7.21
C LEU A 106 -3.93 -0.34 -8.65
N TYR A 107 -2.72 -0.87 -8.85
CA TYR A 107 -2.21 -1.19 -10.18
C TYR A 107 -3.00 -2.32 -10.86
N VAL A 108 -3.28 -3.41 -10.13
CA VAL A 108 -4.11 -4.48 -10.68
C VAL A 108 -5.55 -4.02 -10.90
N GLN A 109 -6.11 -3.16 -10.04
CA GLN A 109 -7.45 -2.60 -10.23
C GLN A 109 -7.53 -1.78 -11.52
N ARG A 110 -6.48 -1.02 -11.85
CA ARG A 110 -6.39 -0.29 -13.13
C ARG A 110 -6.37 -1.25 -14.31
N MET A 111 -5.57 -2.31 -14.24
CA MET A 111 -5.54 -3.34 -15.29
C MET A 111 -6.90 -4.05 -15.43
N PHE A 112 -7.54 -4.37 -14.32
CA PHE A 112 -8.84 -5.05 -14.29
C PHE A 112 -9.92 -4.20 -14.97
N ARG A 113 -9.96 -2.90 -14.66
CA ARG A 113 -10.88 -1.94 -15.29
C ARG A 113 -10.65 -1.75 -16.79
N ALA A 114 -9.42 -1.93 -17.25
CA ALA A 114 -9.12 -1.87 -18.68
C ALA A 114 -9.65 -3.10 -19.43
N VAL A 115 -9.56 -4.29 -18.82
CA VAL A 115 -9.92 -5.58 -19.45
C VAL A 115 -11.41 -5.91 -19.29
N TYR A 116 -12.00 -5.52 -18.17
CA TYR A 116 -13.42 -5.73 -17.85
C TYR A 116 -14.08 -4.38 -17.60
N PRO A 117 -14.33 -3.54 -18.61
CA PRO A 117 -14.86 -2.20 -18.40
C PRO A 117 -16.24 -2.19 -17.73
N VAL A 118 -17.16 -3.06 -18.14
CA VAL A 118 -18.52 -3.12 -17.57
C VAL A 118 -18.49 -3.46 -16.07
N VAL A 119 -17.74 -4.51 -15.71
CA VAL A 119 -17.64 -4.98 -14.31
C VAL A 119 -16.73 -4.06 -13.48
N GLY A 120 -15.58 -3.69 -14.02
CA GLY A 120 -14.54 -2.86 -13.40
C GLY A 120 -15.02 -1.47 -12.98
N TRP A 121 -15.93 -0.88 -13.75
CA TRP A 121 -16.52 0.43 -13.49
C TRP A 121 -17.91 0.36 -12.83
N SER A 122 -18.40 -0.84 -12.54
CA SER A 122 -19.66 -1.01 -11.82
C SER A 122 -19.59 -0.34 -10.44
N ARG A 123 -20.74 0.22 -10.00
CA ARG A 123 -20.90 0.81 -8.67
C ARG A 123 -20.54 -0.16 -7.54
N PRO A 124 -21.02 -1.42 -7.51
CA PRO A 124 -20.71 -2.34 -6.41
C PRO A 124 -19.22 -2.64 -6.30
N LEU A 125 -18.52 -2.93 -7.41
CA LEU A 125 -17.10 -3.22 -7.37
C LEU A 125 -16.27 -1.98 -6.97
N SER A 126 -16.64 -0.80 -7.47
CA SER A 126 -15.97 0.44 -7.09
C SER A 126 -16.17 0.78 -5.61
N LEU A 127 -17.35 0.51 -5.06
CA LEU A 127 -17.61 0.64 -3.62
C LEU A 127 -16.82 -0.40 -2.82
N ALA A 128 -16.75 -1.65 -3.28
CA ALA A 128 -15.98 -2.71 -2.64
C ALA A 128 -14.49 -2.33 -2.50
N PHE A 129 -13.85 -1.84 -3.57
CA PHE A 129 -12.46 -1.36 -3.48
C PHE A 129 -12.30 -0.18 -2.52
N LYS A 130 -13.22 0.79 -2.54
CA LYS A 130 -13.21 1.92 -1.57
C LYS A 130 -13.34 1.43 -0.13
N ALA A 131 -14.25 0.48 0.12
CA ALA A 131 -14.44 -0.13 1.43
C ALA A 131 -13.20 -0.91 1.86
N LEU A 132 -12.55 -1.67 0.98
CA LEU A 132 -11.29 -2.33 1.27
C LEU A 132 -10.19 -1.33 1.66
N TYR A 133 -10.02 -0.24 0.91
CA TYR A 133 -9.03 0.78 1.27
C TYR A 133 -9.34 1.49 2.59
N ALA A 134 -10.62 1.80 2.86
CA ALA A 134 -11.03 2.39 4.12
C ALA A 134 -10.79 1.43 5.29
N LEU A 135 -11.12 0.14 5.10
CA LEU A 135 -10.92 -0.88 6.12
C LEU A 135 -9.43 -1.09 6.41
N VAL A 136 -8.53 -1.04 5.42
CA VAL A 136 -7.08 -1.03 5.67
C VAL A 136 -6.68 0.11 6.64
N VAL A 137 -7.18 1.33 6.43
CA VAL A 137 -6.87 2.46 7.32
C VAL A 137 -7.41 2.24 8.73
N VAL A 138 -8.67 1.77 8.85
CA VAL A 138 -9.29 1.46 10.16
C VAL A 138 -8.51 0.35 10.88
N THR A 139 -8.16 -0.73 10.19
CA THR A 139 -7.37 -1.83 10.75
C THR A 139 -6.00 -1.36 11.20
N ILE A 140 -5.34 -0.44 10.47
CA ILE A 140 -4.07 0.15 10.90
C ILE A 140 -4.21 0.87 12.24
N ILE A 141 -5.17 1.78 12.35
CA ILE A 141 -5.40 2.57 13.57
C ILE A 141 -5.67 1.63 14.74
N MET A 142 -6.54 0.64 14.53
CA MET A 142 -6.91 -0.34 15.54
C MET A 142 -5.69 -1.17 15.99
N VAL A 143 -4.90 -1.72 15.06
CA VAL A 143 -3.71 -2.54 15.39
C VAL A 143 -2.64 -1.71 16.11
N ILE A 144 -2.37 -0.48 15.67
CA ILE A 144 -1.43 0.41 16.35
C ILE A 144 -1.90 0.69 17.78
N THR A 145 -3.20 0.97 17.96
CA THR A 145 -3.78 1.22 19.28
C THR A 145 -3.62 0.02 20.20
N CYS A 146 -3.90 -1.20 19.71
CA CYS A 146 -3.71 -2.43 20.47
C CYS A 146 -2.23 -2.71 20.80
N VAL A 147 -1.30 -2.44 19.89
CA VAL A 147 0.15 -2.58 20.16
C VAL A 147 0.59 -1.65 21.27
N VAL A 148 0.15 -0.38 21.24
CA VAL A 148 0.44 0.59 22.30
C VAL A 148 -0.23 0.15 23.60
N GLN A 149 -1.54 -0.13 23.59
CA GLN A 149 -2.29 -0.52 24.79
C GLN A 149 -1.70 -1.76 25.48
N SER A 150 -1.37 -2.80 24.70
CA SER A 150 -0.72 -4.02 25.21
C SER A 150 0.60 -3.77 25.90
N SER A 151 1.27 -2.66 25.58
CA SER A 151 2.53 -2.27 26.22
C SER A 151 2.36 -1.51 27.53
N TYR A 152 1.14 -1.04 27.86
CA TYR A 152 0.86 -0.23 29.05
C TYR A 152 -0.17 -0.88 29.99
N THR A 153 -0.67 -2.07 29.67
CA THR A 153 -1.62 -2.82 30.50
C THR A 153 -1.04 -4.16 30.96
N LEU A 154 -1.39 -4.57 32.18
CA LEU A 154 -1.12 -5.92 32.69
C LEU A 154 -2.42 -6.73 32.83
N ASN A 155 -3.57 -6.15 32.46
CA ASN A 155 -4.86 -6.83 32.56
C ASN A 155 -4.93 -7.96 31.50
N PRO A 156 -5.08 -9.23 31.93
CA PRO A 156 -5.07 -10.36 31.00
C PRO A 156 -6.22 -10.32 29.99
N ASN A 157 -7.39 -9.77 30.36
CA ASN A 157 -8.52 -9.68 29.43
C ASN A 157 -8.25 -8.65 28.32
N THR A 158 -7.67 -7.50 28.66
CA THR A 158 -7.27 -6.49 27.67
C THR A 158 -6.20 -7.02 26.73
N LEU A 159 -5.19 -7.72 27.26
CA LEU A 159 -4.14 -8.34 26.46
C LEU A 159 -4.68 -9.41 25.50
N ARG A 160 -5.68 -10.19 25.93
CA ARG A 160 -6.37 -11.17 25.07
C ARG A 160 -7.09 -10.48 23.91
N ILE A 161 -7.88 -9.44 24.20
CA ILE A 161 -8.62 -8.69 23.17
C ILE A 161 -7.64 -8.03 22.18
N ASP A 162 -6.59 -7.38 22.68
CA ASP A 162 -5.57 -6.75 21.83
C ASP A 162 -4.89 -7.78 20.93
N ARG A 163 -4.64 -8.99 21.46
CA ARG A 163 -4.05 -10.09 20.71
C ARG A 163 -4.98 -10.56 19.59
N ASP A 164 -6.26 -10.77 19.88
CA ASP A 164 -7.27 -11.17 18.88
C ASP A 164 -7.38 -10.14 17.75
N ILE A 165 -7.36 -8.85 18.11
CA ILE A 165 -7.36 -7.74 17.15
C ILE A 165 -6.09 -7.71 16.29
N GLN A 166 -4.91 -7.94 16.88
CA GLN A 166 -3.65 -8.02 16.13
C GLN A 166 -3.64 -9.22 15.17
N LEU A 167 -4.16 -10.38 15.60
CA LEU A 167 -4.29 -11.57 14.75
C LEU A 167 -5.23 -11.32 13.57
N TYR A 168 -6.39 -10.72 13.83
CA TYR A 168 -7.30 -10.25 12.78
C TYR A 168 -6.58 -9.32 11.80
N GLY A 169 -5.88 -8.30 12.30
CA GLY A 169 -5.22 -7.31 11.46
C GLY A 169 -4.15 -7.91 10.55
N GLN A 170 -3.29 -8.79 11.08
CA GLN A 170 -2.28 -9.46 10.25
C GLN A 170 -2.90 -10.40 9.21
N THR A 171 -3.98 -11.11 9.58
CA THR A 171 -4.71 -11.99 8.64
C THR A 171 -5.36 -11.18 7.53
N TYR A 172 -6.01 -10.07 7.88
CA TYR A 172 -6.62 -9.15 6.93
C TYR A 172 -5.57 -8.58 5.96
N PHE A 173 -4.43 -8.12 6.46
CA PHE A 173 -3.35 -7.63 5.60
C PHE A 173 -2.77 -8.70 4.68
N ALA A 174 -2.68 -9.96 5.12
CA ALA A 174 -2.29 -11.08 4.27
C ALA A 174 -3.30 -11.29 3.13
N ILE A 175 -4.62 -11.25 3.41
CA ILE A 175 -5.67 -11.34 2.40
C ILE A 175 -5.56 -10.19 1.38
N ILE A 176 -5.36 -8.95 1.85
CA ILE A 176 -5.20 -7.78 0.97
C ILE A 176 -3.95 -7.90 0.10
N SER A 177 -2.84 -8.40 0.63
CA SER A 177 -1.61 -8.61 -0.14
C SER A 177 -1.74 -9.72 -1.19
N PHE A 178 -2.61 -10.71 -0.93
CA PHE A 178 -2.89 -11.82 -1.84
C PHE A 178 -3.83 -11.41 -2.98
N LEU A 179 -4.82 -10.54 -2.71
CA LEU A 179 -5.89 -10.16 -3.64
C LEU A 179 -5.44 -9.72 -5.05
N PRO A 180 -4.28 -9.06 -5.26
CA PRO A 180 -3.81 -8.76 -6.60
C PRO A 180 -3.51 -9.97 -7.47
N LEU A 181 -3.12 -11.10 -6.89
CA LEU A 181 -2.76 -12.31 -7.63
C LEU A 181 -3.97 -12.98 -8.32
N PRO A 182 -5.10 -13.28 -7.65
CA PRO A 182 -6.28 -13.82 -8.31
C PRO A 182 -6.90 -12.82 -9.29
N LEU A 183 -6.88 -11.51 -8.98
CA LEU A 183 -7.31 -10.49 -9.93
C LEU A 183 -6.45 -10.49 -11.19
N LEU A 184 -5.12 -10.59 -11.05
CA LEU A 184 -4.21 -10.69 -12.18
C LEU A 184 -4.43 -11.99 -12.97
N LEU A 185 -4.68 -13.10 -12.30
CA LEU A 185 -5.02 -14.37 -12.96
C LEU A 185 -6.29 -14.23 -13.80
N SER A 186 -7.35 -13.61 -13.27
CA SER A 186 -8.59 -13.37 -14.02
C SER A 186 -8.32 -12.52 -15.28
N ILE A 187 -7.47 -11.50 -15.16
CA ILE A 187 -7.06 -10.65 -16.29
C ILE A 187 -6.33 -11.45 -17.36
N LEU A 188 -5.47 -12.40 -16.96
CA LEU A 188 -4.70 -13.23 -17.89
C LEU A 188 -5.57 -14.25 -18.63
N LEU A 189 -6.58 -14.79 -17.96
CA LEU A 189 -7.56 -15.71 -18.55
C LEU A 189 -8.54 -15.00 -19.49
N SER A 190 -8.62 -13.67 -19.43
CA SER A 190 -9.52 -12.90 -20.28
C SER A 190 -9.11 -12.92 -21.77
N PRO A 191 -10.07 -13.08 -22.70
CA PRO A 191 -9.80 -12.89 -24.14
C PRO A 191 -9.38 -11.45 -24.45
N ASN A 192 -9.79 -10.47 -23.62
CA ASN A 192 -9.55 -9.05 -23.81
C ASN A 192 -8.24 -8.55 -23.18
N ARG A 193 -7.31 -9.43 -22.82
CA ARG A 193 -6.02 -9.06 -22.17
C ARG A 193 -5.19 -8.03 -22.95
N LYS A 194 -5.41 -7.86 -24.26
CA LYS A 194 -4.75 -6.81 -25.06
C LYS A 194 -5.11 -5.39 -24.58
N GLN A 195 -6.28 -5.22 -23.96
CA GLN A 195 -6.75 -3.93 -23.43
C GLN A 195 -5.90 -3.40 -22.26
N ILE A 196 -5.08 -4.25 -21.63
CA ILE A 196 -4.08 -3.82 -20.62
C ILE A 196 -3.14 -2.74 -21.18
N GLN A 197 -2.91 -2.71 -22.49
CA GLN A 197 -2.06 -1.71 -23.13
C GLN A 197 -2.62 -0.29 -22.98
N GLN A 198 -3.94 -0.12 -22.82
CA GLN A 198 -4.60 1.17 -22.65
C GLN A 198 -4.27 1.86 -21.31
N VAL A 199 -3.80 1.12 -20.31
CA VAL A 199 -3.42 1.70 -19.01
C VAL A 199 -2.02 2.31 -19.11
N GLY A 200 -1.89 3.62 -19.26
CA GLY A 200 -0.57 4.25 -19.38
C GLY A 200 0.20 3.73 -20.59
N SER A 201 1.53 3.64 -20.48
CA SER A 201 2.41 3.29 -21.61
C SER A 201 3.12 1.93 -21.45
N GLY A 202 3.70 1.43 -22.54
CA GLY A 202 4.53 0.23 -22.55
C GLY A 202 3.77 -1.10 -22.59
N SER A 203 4.55 -2.18 -22.71
CA SER A 203 4.03 -3.54 -22.92
C SER A 203 3.14 -4.04 -21.78
N ALA A 204 2.04 -4.72 -22.14
CA ALA A 204 1.15 -5.40 -21.23
C ALA A 204 1.86 -6.51 -20.43
N VAL A 205 2.80 -7.21 -21.05
CA VAL A 205 3.59 -8.28 -20.40
C VAL A 205 4.39 -7.72 -19.23
N ALA A 206 5.03 -6.56 -19.42
CA ALA A 206 5.79 -5.91 -18.36
C ALA A 206 4.88 -5.46 -17.20
N LYS A 207 3.65 -4.97 -17.48
CA LYS A 207 2.69 -4.59 -16.44
C LYS A 207 2.24 -5.80 -15.62
N VAL A 208 1.91 -6.90 -16.29
CA VAL A 208 1.58 -8.19 -15.66
C VAL A 208 2.75 -8.67 -14.80
N PHE A 209 3.97 -8.68 -15.35
CA PHE A 209 5.15 -9.14 -14.64
C PHE A 209 5.42 -8.31 -13.38
N ILE A 210 5.34 -6.97 -13.48
CA ILE A 210 5.52 -6.07 -12.33
C ILE A 210 4.48 -6.37 -11.23
N VAL A 211 3.19 -6.39 -11.57
CA VAL A 211 2.12 -6.60 -10.59
C VAL A 211 2.18 -8.00 -9.99
N GLY A 212 2.49 -9.02 -10.80
CA GLY A 212 2.62 -10.40 -10.36
C GLY A 212 3.83 -10.59 -9.44
N LEU A 213 5.01 -10.13 -9.86
CA LEU A 213 6.24 -10.25 -9.06
C LEU A 213 6.12 -9.49 -7.73
N VAL A 214 5.66 -8.24 -7.78
CA VAL A 214 5.44 -7.43 -6.57
C VAL A 214 4.36 -8.04 -5.69
N GLY A 215 3.27 -8.53 -6.28
CA GLY A 215 2.21 -9.23 -5.55
C GLY A 215 2.72 -10.46 -4.82
N SER A 216 3.52 -11.30 -5.47
CA SER A 216 4.11 -12.50 -4.87
C SER A 216 5.07 -12.16 -3.73
N LEU A 217 5.94 -11.16 -3.91
CA LEU A 217 6.87 -10.70 -2.89
C LEU A 217 6.13 -10.13 -1.66
N LEU A 218 5.14 -9.26 -1.88
CA LEU A 218 4.35 -8.65 -0.83
C LEU A 218 3.49 -9.70 -0.09
N CYS A 219 2.90 -10.64 -0.82
CA CYS A 219 2.14 -11.75 -0.26
C CYS A 219 3.03 -12.66 0.58
N LEU A 220 4.23 -13.01 0.11
CA LEU A 220 5.19 -13.80 0.87
C LEU A 220 5.51 -13.16 2.22
N GLY A 221 5.83 -11.86 2.24
CA GLY A 221 6.11 -11.13 3.48
C GLY A 221 4.91 -11.03 4.41
N ALA A 222 3.71 -10.83 3.87
CA ALA A 222 2.48 -10.74 4.67
C ALA A 222 2.07 -12.09 5.24
N SER A 223 2.12 -13.17 4.44
CA SER A 223 1.86 -14.53 4.88
C SER A 223 2.85 -14.98 5.95
N PHE A 224 4.13 -14.61 5.84
CA PHE A 224 5.09 -14.87 6.90
C PHE A 224 4.72 -14.17 8.22
N ARG A 225 4.36 -12.88 8.17
CA ARG A 225 3.92 -12.12 9.36
C ARG A 225 2.62 -12.68 9.96
N ALA A 226 1.64 -13.02 9.13
CA ALA A 226 0.39 -13.63 9.60
C ALA A 226 0.66 -15.01 10.21
N GLY A 227 1.40 -15.88 9.52
CA GLY A 227 1.72 -17.23 9.99
C GLY A 227 2.48 -17.22 11.32
N THR A 228 3.53 -16.42 11.41
CA THR A 228 4.29 -16.27 12.68
C THR A 228 3.45 -15.63 13.78
N SER A 229 2.53 -14.72 13.44
CA SER A 229 1.60 -14.16 14.42
C SER A 229 0.63 -15.21 14.95
N TRP A 230 0.20 -16.20 14.18
CA TRP A 230 -0.71 -17.26 14.66
C TRP A 230 -0.02 -18.36 15.46
N MET A 231 1.32 -18.41 15.46
CA MET A 231 2.05 -19.38 16.26
C MET A 231 1.87 -19.13 17.77
N PRO A 232 1.93 -20.19 18.61
CA PRO A 232 1.90 -20.04 20.05
C PRO A 232 2.99 -19.07 20.53
N PRO A 233 2.66 -18.09 21.41
CA PRO A 233 3.64 -17.16 21.96
C PRO A 233 4.77 -17.92 22.66
N ARG A 234 6.00 -17.65 22.27
CA ARG A 234 7.20 -18.22 22.91
C ARG A 234 7.91 -17.20 23.78
N PRO A 235 8.53 -17.60 24.90
CA PRO A 235 9.29 -16.68 25.73
C PRO A 235 10.57 -16.21 25.02
N ILE A 236 11.08 -15.04 25.40
CA ILE A 236 12.33 -14.49 24.84
C ILE A 236 13.53 -15.44 25.02
N THR A 237 13.51 -16.28 26.04
CA THR A 237 14.57 -17.26 26.36
C THR A 237 14.53 -18.52 25.49
N ASP A 238 13.43 -18.78 24.77
CA ASP A 238 13.28 -19.92 23.86
C ASP A 238 12.65 -19.48 22.52
N PRO A 239 13.37 -18.69 21.70
CA PRO A 239 12.86 -18.24 20.41
C PRO A 239 12.92 -19.35 19.35
N ALA A 240 11.82 -19.57 18.63
CA ALA A 240 11.82 -20.40 17.42
C ALA A 240 12.68 -19.81 16.26
N TRP A 241 12.97 -20.64 15.25
CA TRP A 241 13.80 -20.27 14.09
C TRP A 241 13.31 -19.02 13.33
N TYR A 242 11.98 -18.84 13.23
CA TYR A 242 11.37 -17.70 12.54
C TYR A 242 11.48 -16.38 13.32
N HIS A 243 11.88 -16.42 14.59
CA HIS A 243 12.21 -15.21 15.35
C HIS A 243 13.59 -14.65 15.05
N SER A 244 14.39 -15.34 14.23
CA SER A 244 15.75 -14.92 13.91
C SER A 244 15.82 -13.53 13.25
N LYS A 245 16.96 -12.87 13.44
CA LYS A 245 17.26 -11.58 12.78
C LYS A 245 17.28 -11.70 11.26
N ALA A 246 17.74 -12.84 10.74
CA ALA A 246 17.74 -13.11 9.31
C ALA A 246 16.32 -13.06 8.73
N CYS A 247 15.37 -13.78 9.33
CA CYS A 247 13.96 -13.73 8.92
C CYS A 247 13.40 -12.31 8.99
N PHE A 248 13.71 -11.58 10.07
CA PHE A 248 13.26 -10.20 10.22
C PHE A 248 13.70 -9.29 9.07
N TYR A 249 14.98 -9.28 8.72
CA TYR A 249 15.51 -8.42 7.67
C TYR A 249 15.02 -8.84 6.27
N ILE A 250 14.96 -10.15 6.00
CA ILE A 250 14.49 -10.67 4.71
C ILE A 250 13.03 -10.28 4.46
N PHE A 251 12.13 -10.60 5.40
CA PHE A 251 10.69 -10.46 5.17
C PHE A 251 10.14 -9.03 5.39
N ASN A 252 10.90 -8.14 6.06
CA ASN A 252 10.45 -6.77 6.33
C ASN A 252 11.26 -5.67 5.62
N PHE A 253 12.50 -5.93 5.22
CA PHE A 253 13.35 -4.91 4.59
C PHE A 253 13.83 -5.31 3.20
N THR A 254 14.28 -6.55 2.99
CA THR A 254 14.74 -7.01 1.67
C THR A 254 13.61 -7.07 0.65
N ILE A 255 12.46 -7.65 1.00
CA ILE A 255 11.26 -7.64 0.14
C ILE A 255 10.86 -6.20 -0.21
N ASP A 256 10.82 -5.36 0.81
CA ASP A 256 10.37 -3.98 0.73
C ASP A 256 11.25 -3.12 -0.18
N ILE A 257 12.58 -3.20 -0.04
CA ILE A 257 13.50 -2.48 -0.93
C ILE A 257 13.49 -3.05 -2.34
N SER A 258 13.30 -4.38 -2.49
CA SER A 258 13.17 -5.01 -3.81
C SER A 258 11.94 -4.47 -4.56
N VAL A 259 10.80 -4.32 -3.88
CA VAL A 259 9.59 -3.72 -4.48
C VAL A 259 9.82 -2.26 -4.86
N VAL A 260 10.47 -1.47 -4.00
CA VAL A 260 10.83 -0.06 -4.31
C VAL A 260 11.71 0.02 -5.56
N ALA A 261 12.70 -0.86 -5.67
CA ALA A 261 13.58 -0.95 -6.84
C ALA A 261 12.81 -1.37 -8.09
N ILE A 262 11.94 -2.39 -8.02
CA ILE A 262 11.07 -2.82 -9.12
C ILE A 262 10.17 -1.67 -9.58
N PHE A 263 9.59 -0.90 -8.67
CA PHE A 263 8.76 0.26 -9.04
C PHE A 263 9.57 1.32 -9.78
N PHE A 264 10.79 1.60 -9.33
CA PHE A 264 11.64 2.60 -9.98
C PHE A 264 12.14 2.13 -11.36
N VAL A 265 12.81 0.96 -11.42
CA VAL A 265 13.38 0.39 -12.66
C VAL A 265 12.27 0.04 -13.65
N GLY A 266 11.17 -0.50 -13.16
CA GLY A 266 9.99 -0.83 -13.95
C GLY A 266 9.26 0.38 -14.54
N ARG A 267 9.65 1.61 -14.19
CA ARG A 267 9.00 2.86 -14.65
C ARG A 267 7.49 2.81 -14.44
N VAL A 268 7.05 2.41 -13.24
CA VAL A 268 5.61 2.28 -12.93
C VAL A 268 4.87 3.60 -13.10
N ASP A 269 5.59 4.70 -12.96
CA ASP A 269 5.13 6.06 -13.22
C ASP A 269 4.60 6.27 -14.63
N GLN A 270 5.19 5.61 -15.63
CA GLN A 270 4.77 5.67 -17.01
C GLN A 270 3.78 4.54 -17.35
N ARG A 271 4.01 3.34 -16.79
CA ARG A 271 3.26 2.13 -17.14
C ARG A 271 1.86 2.05 -16.56
N PHE A 272 1.63 2.72 -15.43
CA PHE A 272 0.34 2.69 -14.74
C PHE A 272 -0.31 4.07 -14.69
N TRP A 273 0.21 5.06 -15.42
CA TRP A 273 -0.39 6.39 -15.45
C TRP A 273 -1.81 6.36 -16.04
N VAL A 274 -2.69 7.17 -15.46
CA VAL A 274 -4.10 7.29 -15.89
C VAL A 274 -4.45 8.78 -15.91
N PRO A 275 -5.06 9.29 -17.00
CA PRO A 275 -5.54 10.67 -17.06
C PRO A 275 -6.48 11.04 -15.91
N ASN A 276 -6.50 12.31 -15.53
CA ASN A 276 -7.49 12.81 -14.56
C ASN A 276 -8.90 12.68 -15.16
N GLY A 277 -9.90 12.37 -14.32
CA GLY A 277 -11.29 12.29 -14.79
C GLY A 277 -11.68 10.96 -15.47
N SER A 278 -10.76 10.03 -15.73
CA SER A 278 -11.08 8.71 -16.32
C SER A 278 -12.14 7.91 -15.54
N SER A 279 -12.35 8.22 -14.25
CA SER A 279 -13.44 7.62 -13.46
C SER A 279 -14.83 8.14 -13.81
N LYS A 280 -14.96 9.36 -14.33
CA LYS A 280 -16.23 9.93 -14.78
C LYS A 280 -16.62 9.34 -16.14
N VAL A 281 -15.65 9.26 -17.05
CA VAL A 281 -15.86 8.79 -18.44
C VAL A 281 -15.72 7.26 -18.60
N ARG A 282 -15.38 6.54 -17.51
CA ARG A 282 -15.29 5.07 -17.43
C ARG A 282 -14.41 4.41 -18.51
N HIS A 283 -13.39 5.10 -18.99
CA HIS A 283 -12.41 4.57 -19.92
C HIS A 283 -11.05 5.29 -19.76
N TYR A 284 -9.98 4.69 -20.29
CA TYR A 284 -8.62 5.21 -20.17
C TYR A 284 -8.07 5.91 -21.42
N ARG A 285 -8.88 6.11 -22.47
CA ARG A 285 -8.40 6.84 -23.66
C ARG A 285 -8.16 8.31 -23.30
N ARG A 286 -7.21 8.86 -24.04
CA ARG A 286 -6.90 10.28 -24.09
C ARG A 286 -7.85 10.92 -25.10
N ASP A 287 -8.53 12.01 -24.74
CA ASP A 287 -9.10 12.88 -25.77
C ASP A 287 -7.94 13.51 -26.54
N GLU A 288 -7.98 13.44 -27.87
CA GLU A 288 -6.88 13.81 -28.76
C GLU A 288 -6.39 15.27 -28.56
N ASN A 289 -7.20 16.13 -27.93
CA ASN A 289 -6.89 17.55 -27.75
C ASN A 289 -6.21 17.93 -26.43
N GLY A 290 -5.95 17.02 -25.50
CA GLY A 290 -5.16 17.33 -24.29
C GLY A 290 -5.76 18.38 -23.34
N SER A 291 -6.99 18.84 -23.59
CA SER A 291 -7.76 19.66 -22.67
C SER A 291 -8.23 18.80 -21.48
N PRO A 292 -8.26 19.36 -20.25
CA PRO A 292 -8.94 18.70 -19.15
C PRO A 292 -10.38 18.44 -19.59
N LEU A 293 -10.86 17.21 -19.43
CA LEU A 293 -12.28 16.90 -19.49
C LEU A 293 -12.98 17.88 -18.55
N ALA A 294 -13.58 18.92 -19.13
CA ALA A 294 -14.57 19.70 -18.45
C ALA A 294 -15.56 18.66 -17.92
N ALA A 295 -15.83 18.70 -16.61
CA ALA A 295 -17.02 18.05 -16.13
C ALA A 295 -18.13 18.62 -17.02
N HIS A 296 -18.80 17.77 -17.80
CA HIS A 296 -20.06 18.14 -18.41
C HIS A 296 -20.89 18.67 -17.23
N ASP A 297 -20.98 19.98 -17.19
CA ASP A 297 -21.77 20.69 -16.22
C ASP A 297 -23.20 20.31 -16.59
N GLU A 298 -23.96 19.74 -15.66
CA GLU A 298 -25.37 19.37 -15.85
C GLU A 298 -26.28 20.58 -16.12
N ARG A 299 -25.72 21.74 -16.49
CA ARG A 299 -26.42 23.01 -16.68
C ARG A 299 -26.88 23.30 -18.11
N ASP A 300 -26.49 22.48 -19.09
CA ASP A 300 -26.84 22.75 -20.49
C ASP A 300 -28.13 22.04 -20.96
N ILE A 301 -28.76 21.19 -20.14
CA ILE A 301 -30.06 20.56 -20.48
C ILE A 301 -31.25 21.43 -20.04
N GLU A 302 -31.11 22.29 -19.03
CA GLU A 302 -32.18 23.19 -18.58
C GLU A 302 -32.26 24.50 -19.39
N SER A 303 -31.19 24.88 -20.10
CA SER A 303 -31.18 26.11 -20.92
C SER A 303 -32.06 25.97 -22.17
N ASP A 304 -32.01 24.83 -22.86
CA ASP A 304 -32.77 24.62 -24.11
C ASP A 304 -34.29 24.47 -23.91
N GLY A 305 -34.75 24.16 -22.69
CA GLY A 305 -36.17 24.11 -22.35
C GLY A 305 -36.81 25.50 -22.15
N SER A 306 -36.01 26.50 -21.82
CA SER A 306 -36.48 27.86 -21.57
C SER A 306 -36.68 28.68 -22.85
N THR A 307 -35.85 28.47 -23.87
CA THR A 307 -35.96 29.18 -25.16
C THR A 307 -37.15 28.69 -25.99
N LEU A 308 -37.45 27.39 -25.98
CA LEU A 308 -38.62 26.84 -26.69
C LEU A 308 -39.96 27.29 -26.09
N SER A 309 -39.97 27.58 -24.79
CA SER A 309 -41.16 28.07 -24.08
C SER A 309 -41.44 29.56 -24.33
N GLN A 310 -40.44 30.30 -24.81
CA GLN A 310 -40.56 31.74 -25.08
C GLN A 310 -40.99 32.02 -26.53
N GLU A 311 -40.64 31.16 -27.50
CA GLU A 311 -41.11 31.29 -28.89
C GLU A 311 -42.58 30.86 -29.10
N LEU A 312 -43.12 29.98 -28.25
CA LEU A 312 -44.54 29.58 -28.30
C LEU A 312 -45.50 30.60 -27.63
N GLY A 313 -44.97 31.65 -27.00
CA GLY A 313 -45.76 32.70 -26.33
C GLY A 313 -45.98 33.98 -27.14
N GLU A 314 -45.29 34.15 -28.28
CA GLU A 314 -45.39 35.36 -29.12
C GLU A 314 -46.27 35.19 -30.38
N GLU A 315 -46.77 33.98 -30.68
CA GLU A 315 -47.71 33.75 -31.80
C GLU A 315 -49.20 33.87 -31.40
N THR A 316 -49.52 34.41 -30.23
CA THR A 316 -50.92 34.71 -29.85
C THR A 316 -51.09 36.16 -29.41
N LYS A 317 -50.98 37.08 -30.36
CA LYS A 317 -51.62 38.40 -30.31
C LYS A 317 -51.92 38.93 -31.71
#